data_AF-A0A7C7P0A0-F1
#
_entry.id   AF-A0A7C7P0A0-F1
#
_cell.length_a   1.000
_cell.length_b   1.000
_cell.length_c   1.000
_cell.angle_alpha   90.00
_cell.angle_beta   90.00
_cell.angle_gamma   90.00
#
_symmetry.space_group_name_H-M   'P 1'
#
loop_
_entity.id
_entity.type
_entity.pdbx_description
1 polymer ?
#
loop_
_entity_poly.entity_id
_entity_poly.type
_entity_poly.pdbx_seq_one_letter_code
_entity_poly.pdbx_strand_id
1 'polypeptide(L)'
;GLVDLFVDDGVIVSQKGRDNRETKVYKAHSFGTYEDIPMVVLIDVGSASASEIVSGALQDHKRAVIVGEKSFGKGSVQAIWPITADGKEAIKLTIARYYLPSGRTIQAKGVTPDIEVFPGEVPHKKDDTLEVREANLKKHLQEELEKIDGKDTNSTKESEEDNKSIITQEQIYKDYQLKTAIDIVRSLIIMQGK
;
A
#
# COMPACT_ATOMS: atom_id res chain seq x y z
N GLY A 1 0.64 2.46 17.22
CA GLY A 1 1.68 2.30 16.16
C GLY A 1 1.05 2.55 14.79
N LEU A 2 1.77 2.50 13.65
CA LEU A 2 1.14 2.83 12.35
C LEU A 2 -0.05 1.91 12.00
N VAL A 3 0.07 0.61 12.25
CA VAL A 3 -1.01 -0.39 12.01
C VAL A 3 -2.25 -0.13 12.89
N ASP A 4 -2.03 0.37 14.09
CA ASP A 4 -3.04 0.71 15.12
C ASP A 4 -4.05 1.76 14.63
N LEU A 5 -3.65 2.58 13.65
CA LEU A 5 -4.55 3.56 13.04
C LEU A 5 -5.62 2.93 12.14
N PHE A 6 -5.42 1.69 11.70
CA PHE A 6 -6.25 1.03 10.69
C PHE A 6 -6.83 -0.31 11.16
N VAL A 7 -6.35 -0.85 12.26
CA VAL A 7 -6.81 -2.10 12.87
C VAL A 7 -7.28 -1.80 14.29
N ASP A 8 -8.49 -2.24 14.63
CA ASP A 8 -9.22 -1.93 15.85
C ASP A 8 -8.93 -2.91 17.01
N ASP A 9 -8.67 -4.18 16.69
CA ASP A 9 -8.32 -5.22 17.65
C ASP A 9 -7.29 -6.23 17.11
N GLY A 10 -6.65 -6.95 18.03
CA GLY A 10 -5.76 -8.07 17.74
C GLY A 10 -4.28 -7.73 17.87
N VAL A 11 -3.43 -8.72 17.57
CA VAL A 11 -1.97 -8.56 17.64
C VAL A 11 -1.52 -7.80 16.40
N ILE A 12 -0.62 -6.82 16.55
CA ILE A 12 0.07 -6.16 15.43
C ILE A 12 1.36 -6.92 15.11
N VAL A 13 2.16 -7.17 16.14
CA VAL A 13 3.42 -7.90 16.03
C VAL A 13 3.78 -8.50 17.37
N SER A 14 4.44 -9.66 17.36
CA SER A 14 5.09 -10.22 18.53
C SER A 14 6.59 -10.35 18.31
N GLN A 15 7.35 -10.01 19.34
CA GLN A 15 8.78 -10.23 19.43
C GLN A 15 9.00 -11.47 20.31
N LYS A 16 9.69 -12.48 19.81
CA LYS A 16 10.05 -13.68 20.58
C LYS A 16 11.57 -13.80 20.69
N GLY A 17 12.07 -13.70 21.92
CA GLY A 17 13.46 -13.92 22.29
C GLY A 17 13.80 -15.40 22.45
N ARG A 18 14.94 -15.70 23.10
CA ARG A 18 15.31 -17.09 23.41
C ARG A 18 14.55 -17.61 24.63
N ASP A 19 14.24 -16.72 25.57
CA ASP A 19 13.42 -17.00 26.74
C ASP A 19 11.99 -16.51 26.52
N ASN A 20 10.99 -17.27 26.98
CA ASN A 20 9.59 -16.86 26.94
C ASN A 20 9.34 -15.56 27.69
N ARG A 21 10.13 -15.26 28.73
CA ARG A 21 10.06 -14.00 29.48
C ARG A 21 10.46 -12.77 28.66
N GLU A 22 11.19 -12.98 27.56
CA GLU A 22 11.58 -11.92 26.62
C GLU A 22 10.54 -11.71 25.51
N THR A 23 9.44 -12.48 25.52
CA THR A 23 8.37 -12.34 24.53
C THR A 23 7.56 -11.09 24.81
N LYS A 24 7.45 -10.22 23.81
CA LYS A 24 6.60 -9.02 23.85
C LYS A 24 5.54 -9.13 22.77
N VAL A 25 4.31 -8.78 23.11
CA VAL A 25 3.18 -8.75 22.17
C VAL A 25 2.66 -7.32 22.12
N TYR A 26 2.61 -6.77 20.91
CA TYR A 26 2.07 -5.46 20.63
C TYR A 26 0.69 -5.64 20.02
N LYS A 27 -0.33 -5.00 20.59
CA LYS A 27 -1.73 -5.12 20.18
C LYS A 27 -2.28 -3.80 19.67
N ALA A 28 -3.32 -3.90 18.86
CA ALA A 28 -4.12 -2.77 18.40
C ALA A 28 -5.08 -2.28 19.49
N HIS A 29 -5.55 -1.04 19.34
CA HIS A 29 -6.53 -0.39 20.21
C HIS A 29 -7.59 0.31 19.34
N SER A 30 -8.86 0.16 19.70
CA SER A 30 -9.99 0.59 18.88
C SER A 30 -10.27 2.10 18.83
N PHE A 31 -9.64 2.91 19.69
CA PHE A 31 -9.97 4.33 19.76
C PHE A 31 -9.37 5.11 18.57
N GLY A 32 -10.24 5.61 17.69
CA GLY A 32 -9.85 6.47 16.56
C GLY A 32 -9.34 5.70 15.34
N THR A 33 -9.72 4.42 15.21
CA THR A 33 -9.34 3.58 14.08
C THR A 33 -10.10 3.97 12.81
N TYR A 34 -9.38 4.10 11.69
CA TYR A 34 -9.95 4.30 10.36
C TYR A 34 -10.26 2.96 9.71
N GLU A 35 -11.41 2.36 10.00
CA GLU A 35 -11.78 1.02 9.52
C GLU A 35 -12.26 1.04 8.05
N ASP A 36 -13.01 2.09 7.67
CA ASP A 36 -13.75 2.11 6.39
C ASP A 36 -12.99 2.73 5.22
N ILE A 37 -11.69 3.03 5.38
CA ILE A 37 -10.91 3.65 4.29
C ILE A 37 -10.29 2.54 3.43
N PRO A 38 -10.70 2.34 2.17
CA PRO A 38 -10.04 1.39 1.29
C PRO A 38 -8.57 1.76 1.11
N MET A 39 -7.68 0.77 1.24
CA MET A 39 -6.24 1.01 1.24
C MET A 39 -5.47 -0.11 0.54
N VAL A 40 -4.39 0.30 -0.09
CA VAL A 40 -3.39 -0.56 -0.72
C VAL A 40 -2.02 -0.17 -0.19
N VAL A 41 -1.13 -1.15 0.01
CA VAL A 41 0.26 -0.91 0.43
C VAL A 41 1.17 -1.43 -0.67
N LEU A 42 2.00 -0.53 -1.21
CA LEU A 42 3.06 -0.87 -2.16
C LEU A 42 4.30 -1.34 -1.40
N ILE A 43 4.87 -2.47 -1.83
CA ILE A 43 6.13 -3.01 -1.32
C ILE A 43 7.04 -3.43 -2.47
N ASP A 44 8.34 -3.47 -2.17
CA ASP A 44 9.39 -3.87 -3.08
C ASP A 44 10.50 -4.65 -2.34
N VAL A 45 11.54 -5.05 -3.07
CA VAL A 45 12.72 -5.73 -2.49
C VAL A 45 13.47 -4.87 -1.47
N GLY A 46 13.35 -3.54 -1.52
CA GLY A 46 13.94 -2.59 -0.57
C GLY A 46 13.17 -2.49 0.74
N SER A 47 11.91 -2.91 0.75
CA SER A 47 11.04 -2.89 1.93
C SER A 47 11.53 -3.88 2.98
N ALA A 48 12.02 -3.36 4.11
CA ALA A 48 12.67 -4.16 5.13
C ALA A 48 12.28 -3.74 6.56
N SER A 49 12.36 -4.68 7.51
CA SER A 49 12.19 -4.42 8.94
C SER A 49 10.80 -3.85 9.29
N ALA A 50 10.72 -2.58 9.69
CA ALA A 50 9.46 -2.00 10.16
C ALA A 50 8.39 -1.97 9.06
N SER A 51 8.77 -1.70 7.81
CA SER A 51 7.84 -1.71 6.67
C SER A 51 7.21 -3.08 6.45
N GLU A 52 7.98 -4.16 6.67
CA GLU A 52 7.48 -5.53 6.57
C GLU A 52 6.55 -5.92 7.71
N ILE A 53 6.76 -5.35 8.90
CA ILE A 53 5.82 -5.50 10.02
C ILE A 53 4.50 -4.80 9.67
N VAL A 54 4.56 -3.58 9.14
CA VAL A 54 3.36 -2.81 8.77
C VAL A 54 2.59 -3.50 7.65
N SER A 55 3.24 -3.80 6.52
CA SER A 55 2.58 -4.45 5.38
C SER A 55 2.07 -5.84 5.75
N GLY A 56 2.88 -6.65 6.43
CA GLY A 56 2.53 -8.00 6.82
C GLY A 56 1.40 -8.07 7.86
N ALA A 57 1.34 -7.12 8.81
CA ALA A 57 0.26 -7.06 9.79
C ALA A 57 -1.05 -6.58 9.16
N LEU A 58 -1.02 -5.55 8.31
CA LEU A 58 -2.20 -5.10 7.56
C LEU A 58 -2.74 -6.20 6.65
N GLN A 59 -1.85 -6.98 6.02
CA GLN A 59 -2.22 -8.16 5.22
C GLN A 59 -2.89 -9.25 6.07
N ASP A 60 -2.29 -9.60 7.22
CA ASP A 60 -2.81 -10.66 8.08
C ASP A 60 -4.20 -10.32 8.67
N HIS A 61 -4.43 -9.04 8.93
CA HIS A 61 -5.74 -8.51 9.34
C HIS A 61 -6.72 -8.32 8.18
N LYS A 62 -6.31 -8.62 6.94
CA LYS A 62 -7.09 -8.35 5.71
C LYS A 62 -7.52 -6.89 5.60
N ARG A 63 -6.74 -5.98 6.20
CA ARG A 63 -7.04 -4.55 6.26
C ARG A 63 -6.59 -3.83 5.00
N ALA A 64 -5.51 -4.28 4.37
CA ALA A 64 -4.97 -3.72 3.14
C ALA A 64 -4.65 -4.82 2.13
N VAL A 65 -4.75 -4.50 0.84
CA VAL A 65 -4.18 -5.32 -0.23
C VAL A 65 -2.72 -4.92 -0.43
N ILE A 66 -1.81 -5.88 -0.43
CA ILE A 66 -0.38 -5.68 -0.63
C ILE A 66 -0.04 -5.89 -2.10
N VAL A 67 0.63 -4.91 -2.71
CA VAL A 67 0.94 -4.90 -4.15
C VAL A 67 2.42 -4.64 -4.36
N GLY A 68 3.00 -5.23 -5.40
CA GLY A 68 4.37 -4.97 -5.82
C GLY A 68 5.23 -6.22 -5.81
N GLU A 69 6.43 -6.14 -5.24
CA GLU A 69 7.36 -7.26 -5.19
C GLU A 69 7.58 -7.76 -3.77
N LYS A 70 8.02 -9.00 -3.65
CA LYS A 70 8.34 -9.62 -2.38
C LYS A 70 9.41 -8.81 -1.61
N SER A 71 9.15 -8.57 -0.33
CA SER A 71 10.02 -7.76 0.53
C SER A 71 11.32 -8.47 0.96
N PHE A 72 12.24 -7.72 1.57
CA PHE A 72 13.60 -8.17 1.85
C PHE A 72 13.72 -9.41 2.77
N GLY A 73 12.92 -9.49 3.83
CA GLY A 73 12.94 -10.58 4.80
C GLY A 73 13.75 -10.34 6.06
N LYS A 74 13.78 -9.10 6.57
CA LYS A 74 14.48 -8.77 7.83
C LYS A 74 13.50 -8.81 9.00
N GLY A 75 13.40 -9.97 9.62
CA GLY A 75 12.54 -10.22 10.79
C GLY A 75 13.25 -10.30 12.13
N SER A 76 14.44 -9.71 12.26
CA SER A 76 15.24 -9.81 13.49
C SER A 76 15.23 -8.51 14.30
N VAL A 77 15.22 -8.66 15.62
CA VAL A 77 15.36 -7.54 16.57
C VAL A 77 16.82 -7.42 16.95
N GLN A 78 17.39 -6.24 16.77
CA GLN A 78 18.75 -5.93 17.17
C GLN A 78 18.74 -4.96 18.35
N ALA A 79 19.56 -5.24 19.36
CA ALA A 79 19.82 -4.35 20.48
C ALA A 79 21.27 -3.87 20.43
N ILE A 80 21.49 -2.60 20.81
CA ILE A 80 22.81 -2.00 20.90
C ILE A 80 23.20 -2.00 22.38
N TRP A 81 24.31 -2.63 22.71
CA TRP A 81 24.82 -2.76 24.07
C TRP A 81 26.16 -2.03 24.18
N PRO A 82 26.27 -0.98 25.01
CA PRO A 82 27.55 -0.32 25.24
C PRO A 82 28.52 -1.28 25.93
N ILE A 83 29.78 -1.30 25.48
CA ILE A 83 30.83 -2.14 26.07
C ILE A 83 31.89 -1.33 26.83
N THR A 84 31.95 -0.02 26.59
CA THR A 84 32.76 0.90 27.38
C THR A 84 31.88 1.71 28.32
N ALA A 85 32.42 2.08 29.48
CA ALA A 85 31.71 2.88 30.48
C ALA A 85 31.34 4.28 29.96
N ASP A 86 32.09 4.81 29.00
CA ASP A 86 31.82 6.08 28.31
C ASP A 86 30.87 5.94 27.10
N GLY A 87 30.41 4.71 26.79
CA GLY A 87 29.45 4.42 25.73
C GLY A 87 29.95 4.64 24.31
N LYS A 88 31.24 4.92 24.10
CA LYS A 88 31.81 5.18 22.77
C LYS A 88 31.85 3.94 21.87
N GLU A 89 31.95 2.76 22.47
CA GLU A 89 31.93 1.49 21.76
C GLU A 89 30.70 0.69 22.16
N ALA A 90 30.08 0.04 21.18
CA ALA A 90 28.90 -0.77 21.40
C ALA A 90 28.85 -1.99 20.46
N ILE A 91 28.22 -3.06 20.94
CA ILE A 91 27.93 -4.25 20.16
C ILE A 91 26.46 -4.22 19.73
N LYS A 92 26.22 -4.49 18.45
CA LYS A 92 24.87 -4.69 17.93
C LYS A 92 24.57 -6.19 17.85
N LEU A 93 23.68 -6.67 18.70
CA LEU A 93 23.36 -8.10 18.80
C LEU A 93 21.91 -8.38 18.40
N THR A 94 21.70 -9.44 17.64
CA THR A 94 20.36 -9.96 17.36
C THR A 94 19.85 -10.73 18.57
N ILE A 95 18.78 -10.24 19.18
CA ILE A 95 18.24 -10.78 20.44
C ILE A 95 16.91 -11.53 20.27
N ALA A 96 16.16 -11.25 19.20
CA ALA A 96 14.83 -11.82 19.01
C ALA A 96 14.41 -11.84 17.54
N ARG A 97 13.26 -12.43 17.26
CA ARG A 97 12.59 -12.41 15.96
C ARG A 97 11.19 -11.81 16.07
N TYR A 98 10.76 -11.14 15.00
CA TYR A 98 9.39 -10.67 14.84
C TYR A 98 8.51 -11.76 14.20
N TYR A 99 7.27 -11.79 14.66
CA TYR A 99 6.20 -12.65 14.19
C TYR A 99 4.95 -11.79 13.96
N LEU A 100 4.36 -11.94 12.78
CA LEU A 100 3.16 -11.24 12.35
C LEU A 100 1.91 -11.83 13.03
N PRO A 101 0.72 -11.20 12.91
CA PRO A 101 -0.49 -11.63 13.59
C PRO A 101 -0.89 -13.09 13.31
N SER A 102 -0.66 -13.59 12.09
CA SER A 102 -0.87 -14.99 11.71
C SER A 102 0.09 -15.98 12.39
N GLY A 103 1.09 -15.50 13.12
CA GLY A 103 2.14 -16.31 13.72
C GLY A 103 3.30 -16.65 12.78
N ARG A 104 3.25 -16.23 11.50
CA ARG A 104 4.38 -16.39 10.57
C ARG A 104 5.51 -15.41 10.89
N THR A 105 6.74 -15.77 10.55
CA THR A 105 7.90 -14.87 10.62
C THR A 105 8.32 -14.40 9.24
N ILE A 106 8.73 -13.14 9.14
CA ILE A 106 9.29 -12.53 7.92
C ILE A 106 10.79 -12.78 7.78
N GLN A 107 11.46 -13.35 8.79
CA GLN A 107 12.91 -13.58 8.75
C GLN A 107 13.30 -14.53 7.60
N ALA A 108 14.17 -14.06 6.71
CA ALA A 108 14.61 -14.75 5.49
C ALA A 108 13.49 -15.14 4.53
N LYS A 109 12.28 -14.61 4.73
CA LYS A 109 11.10 -14.90 3.92
C LYS A 109 10.48 -13.66 3.32
N GLY A 110 10.45 -12.54 4.03
CA GLY A 110 9.72 -11.34 3.63
C GLY A 110 8.21 -11.49 3.73
N VAL A 111 7.53 -10.46 3.25
CA VAL A 111 6.10 -10.38 2.98
C VAL A 111 5.92 -10.61 1.50
N THR A 112 5.12 -11.62 1.15
CA THR A 112 4.70 -11.86 -0.22
C THR A 112 3.49 -10.97 -0.51
N PRO A 113 3.49 -10.18 -1.60
CA PRO A 113 2.34 -9.35 -1.94
C PRO A 113 1.13 -10.23 -2.30
N ASP A 114 -0.08 -9.69 -2.11
CA ASP A 114 -1.32 -10.33 -2.56
C ASP A 114 -1.41 -10.30 -4.09
N ILE A 115 -0.89 -9.23 -4.70
CA ILE A 115 -0.82 -9.04 -6.15
C ILE A 115 0.62 -8.69 -6.51
N GLU A 116 1.33 -9.63 -7.14
CA GLU A 116 2.68 -9.43 -7.61
C GLU A 116 2.69 -8.55 -8.88
N VAL A 117 3.43 -7.45 -8.82
CA VAL A 117 3.55 -6.47 -9.90
C VAL A 117 5.00 -6.01 -9.97
N PHE A 118 5.62 -6.13 -11.14
CA PHE A 118 6.97 -5.66 -11.37
C PHE A 118 6.99 -4.18 -11.79
N PRO A 119 8.08 -3.45 -11.50
CA PRO A 119 8.23 -2.06 -11.94
C PRO A 119 8.30 -1.98 -13.47
N GLY A 120 7.73 -0.92 -14.01
CA GLY A 120 7.72 -0.66 -15.45
C GLY A 120 6.71 0.40 -15.83
N GLU A 121 6.74 0.83 -17.09
CA GLU A 121 5.73 1.73 -17.63
C GLU A 121 4.47 0.94 -17.99
N VAL A 122 3.31 1.56 -17.78
CA VAL A 122 2.03 0.97 -18.18
C VAL A 122 1.98 0.92 -19.71
N PRO A 123 1.71 -0.24 -20.32
CA PRO A 123 1.44 -0.31 -21.75
C PRO A 123 0.21 0.54 -22.07
N HIS A 124 0.40 1.67 -22.72
CA HIS A 124 -0.66 2.56 -23.15
C HIS A 124 -0.42 2.94 -24.62
N LYS A 125 -1.51 3.09 -25.37
CA LYS A 125 -1.41 3.59 -26.73
C LYS A 125 -1.07 5.07 -26.65
N LYS A 126 -0.03 5.50 -27.36
CA LYS A 126 0.19 6.92 -27.64
C LYS A 126 -0.98 7.42 -28.50
N ASP A 127 -1.42 8.66 -28.28
CA ASP A 127 -2.61 9.28 -28.90
C ASP A 127 -2.71 9.16 -30.44
N ASP A 128 -1.63 8.80 -31.13
CA ASP A 128 -1.58 8.64 -32.59
C ASP A 128 -2.19 7.33 -33.15
N THR A 129 -2.66 6.41 -32.31
CA THR A 129 -3.44 5.28 -32.84
C THR A 129 -4.87 5.70 -33.09
N LEU A 130 -5.26 5.82 -34.37
CA LEU A 130 -6.64 6.03 -34.81
C LEU A 130 -7.57 4.94 -34.25
N GLU A 131 -8.11 5.16 -33.06
CA GLU A 131 -9.16 4.32 -32.50
C GLU A 131 -10.49 4.74 -33.12
N VAL A 132 -11.05 3.87 -33.96
CA VAL A 132 -12.41 4.03 -34.47
C VAL A 132 -13.37 3.70 -33.33
N ARG A 133 -13.82 4.75 -32.64
CA ARG A 133 -14.95 4.70 -31.71
C ARG A 133 -16.18 5.27 -32.40
N GLU A 134 -17.37 4.81 -32.04
CA GLU A 134 -18.61 5.34 -32.58
C GLU A 134 -18.68 6.87 -32.42
N ALA A 135 -18.29 7.39 -31.25
CA ALA A 135 -18.18 8.83 -30.98
C ALA A 135 -17.26 9.59 -31.97
N ASN A 136 -16.27 8.93 -32.57
CA ASN A 136 -15.34 9.54 -33.53
C ASN A 136 -15.86 9.49 -34.98
N LEU A 137 -17.01 8.83 -35.23
CA LEU A 137 -17.62 8.77 -36.55
C LEU A 137 -18.35 10.09 -36.86
N LYS A 138 -18.18 10.58 -38.08
CA LYS A 138 -18.83 11.81 -38.58
C LYS A 138 -20.38 11.80 -38.51
N LYS A 139 -21.00 10.65 -38.29
CA LYS A 139 -22.47 10.46 -38.25
C LYS A 139 -22.94 9.76 -36.97
N HIS A 140 -22.21 9.90 -35.87
CA HIS A 140 -22.67 9.35 -34.59
C HIS A 140 -23.91 10.11 -34.08
N LEU A 141 -24.72 9.44 -33.27
CA LEU A 141 -26.08 9.86 -32.86
C LEU A 141 -26.07 10.99 -31.81
N GLN A 142 -25.35 12.08 -32.08
CA GLN A 142 -25.16 13.19 -31.15
C GLN A 142 -26.49 13.87 -30.77
N GLU A 143 -27.40 14.04 -31.74
CA GLU A 143 -28.74 14.61 -31.50
C GLU A 143 -29.69 13.71 -30.69
N GLU A 144 -29.44 12.40 -30.62
CA GLU A 144 -30.24 11.49 -29.78
C GLU A 144 -29.71 11.47 -28.33
N LEU A 145 -28.38 11.55 -28.15
CA LEU A 145 -27.74 11.65 -26.83
C LEU A 145 -28.13 12.94 -26.10
N GLU A 146 -28.14 14.09 -26.79
CA GLU A 146 -28.53 15.39 -26.21
C GLU A 146 -29.99 15.43 -25.71
N LYS A 147 -30.87 14.55 -26.23
CA LYS A 147 -32.26 14.43 -25.80
C LYS A 147 -32.42 13.51 -24.57
N ILE A 148 -31.45 12.63 -24.33
CA ILE A 148 -31.45 11.68 -23.20
C ILE A 148 -30.76 12.30 -21.98
N ASP A 149 -29.64 12.99 -22.17
CA ASP A 149 -28.75 13.45 -21.09
C ASP A 149 -29.05 14.87 -20.56
N GLY A 150 -30.15 15.50 -21.00
CA GLY A 150 -30.70 16.72 -20.39
C GLY A 150 -29.68 17.75 -19.86
N LYS A 151 -29.10 18.58 -20.74
CA LYS A 151 -28.35 19.83 -20.45
C LYS A 151 -27.81 20.00 -19.01
N ASP A 152 -26.73 19.31 -18.68
CA ASP A 152 -25.82 19.71 -17.60
C ASP A 152 -24.48 20.19 -18.18
N THR A 153 -24.50 21.43 -18.68
CA THR A 153 -23.27 22.18 -18.98
C THR A 153 -22.84 22.95 -17.75
N ASN A 154 -22.07 22.30 -16.88
CA ASN A 154 -21.20 22.99 -15.91
C ASN A 154 -19.81 22.35 -15.97
N SER A 155 -19.04 22.72 -17.00
CA SER A 155 -17.59 22.53 -16.99
C SER A 155 -16.99 23.54 -16.03
N THR A 156 -16.83 23.14 -14.77
CA THR A 156 -16.04 23.85 -13.79
C THR A 156 -14.59 23.82 -14.27
N LYS A 157 -14.07 24.98 -14.71
CA LYS A 157 -12.64 25.19 -14.91
C LYS A 157 -12.00 25.21 -13.52
N GLU A 158 -11.46 24.08 -13.09
CA GLU A 158 -10.58 24.05 -11.93
C GLU A 158 -9.27 24.75 -12.29
N SER A 159 -8.93 25.76 -11.50
CA SER A 159 -7.67 26.49 -11.54
C SER A 159 -6.52 25.54 -11.22
N GLU A 160 -5.56 25.43 -12.13
CA GLU A 160 -4.28 24.76 -11.92
C GLU A 160 -3.45 25.55 -10.89
N GLU A 161 -3.71 25.33 -9.61
CA GLU A 161 -2.70 25.53 -8.58
C GLU A 161 -1.80 24.29 -8.59
N ASP A 162 -0.51 24.53 -8.79
CA ASP A 162 0.59 23.56 -8.86
C ASP A 162 0.77 22.84 -7.50
N ASN A 163 -0.22 22.05 -7.09
CA ASN A 163 -0.15 21.21 -5.91
C ASN A 163 0.71 19.98 -6.23
N LYS A 164 1.99 20.06 -5.90
CA LYS A 164 2.97 18.95 -5.99
C LYS A 164 2.55 17.66 -5.28
N SER A 165 1.44 17.67 -4.53
CA SER A 165 0.84 16.51 -3.87
C SER A 165 -0.13 15.72 -4.74
N ILE A 166 -0.59 16.25 -5.88
CA ILE A 166 -1.54 15.56 -6.76
C ILE A 166 -0.78 14.66 -7.73
N ILE A 167 -1.11 13.37 -7.72
CA ILE A 167 -0.54 12.38 -8.65
C ILE A 167 -1.12 12.64 -10.05
N THR A 168 -0.26 12.95 -11.02
CA THR A 168 -0.69 13.24 -12.39
C THR A 168 -0.93 11.96 -13.19
N GLN A 169 -1.75 12.06 -14.24
CA GLN A 169 -2.02 10.93 -15.12
C GLN A 169 -0.74 10.40 -15.80
N GLU A 170 0.21 11.28 -16.10
CA GLU A 170 1.51 10.90 -16.64
C GLU A 170 2.33 10.08 -15.65
N GLN A 171 2.36 10.48 -14.36
CA GLN A 171 3.05 9.72 -13.30
C GLN A 171 2.42 8.32 -13.14
N ILE A 172 1.10 8.25 -13.19
CA ILE A 172 0.36 6.97 -13.12
C ILE A 172 0.76 6.05 -14.27
N TYR A 173 0.89 6.56 -15.50
CA TYR A 173 1.25 5.71 -16.64
C TYR A 173 2.74 5.37 -16.73
N LYS A 174 3.61 6.13 -16.05
CA LYS A 174 5.04 5.80 -15.92
C LYS A 174 5.33 4.69 -14.91
N ASP A 175 4.39 4.42 -14.00
CA ASP A 175 4.56 3.43 -12.93
C ASP A 175 3.39 2.43 -12.90
N TYR A 176 3.67 1.21 -13.38
CA TYR A 176 2.73 0.11 -13.44
C TYR A 176 2.28 -0.39 -12.06
N GLN A 177 3.15 -0.33 -11.04
CA GLN A 177 2.79 -0.69 -9.67
C GLN A 177 1.81 0.33 -9.09
N LEU A 178 2.07 1.63 -9.31
CA LEU A 178 1.17 2.71 -8.91
C LEU A 178 -0.18 2.64 -9.62
N LYS A 179 -0.20 2.43 -10.95
CA LYS A 179 -1.44 2.24 -11.72
C LYS A 179 -2.27 1.12 -11.14
N THR A 180 -1.64 -0.03 -10.90
CA THR A 180 -2.33 -1.21 -10.38
C THR A 180 -2.89 -0.95 -8.99
N ALA A 181 -2.12 -0.32 -8.09
CA ALA A 181 -2.60 0.05 -6.76
C ALA A 181 -3.82 1.00 -6.82
N ILE A 182 -3.79 2.01 -7.69
CA ILE A 182 -4.91 2.94 -7.88
C ILE A 182 -6.15 2.21 -8.38
N ASP A 183 -5.99 1.30 -9.35
CA ASP A 183 -7.12 0.52 -9.89
C ASP A 183 -7.75 -0.38 -8.82
N ILE A 184 -6.93 -0.98 -7.95
CA ILE A 184 -7.41 -1.78 -6.83
C ILE A 184 -8.18 -0.91 -5.84
N VAL A 185 -7.63 0.25 -5.44
CA VAL A 185 -8.32 1.17 -4.52
C VAL A 185 -9.66 1.62 -5.11
N ARG A 186 -9.69 2.02 -6.39
CA ARG A 186 -10.94 2.37 -7.09
C ARG A 186 -11.94 1.20 -7.08
N SER A 187 -11.46 -0.01 -7.36
CA SER A 187 -12.30 -1.21 -7.35
C SER A 187 -12.87 -1.47 -5.95
N LEU A 188 -12.06 -1.32 -4.90
CA LEU A 188 -12.50 -1.46 -3.52
C LEU A 188 -13.56 -0.40 -3.15
N ILE A 189 -13.37 0.86 -3.54
CA ILE A 189 -14.35 1.93 -3.33
C ILE A 189 -15.69 1.57 -3.98
N ILE A 190 -15.66 1.13 -5.25
CA ILE A 190 -16.87 0.74 -6.00
C ILE A 190 -17.58 -0.43 -5.32
N MET A 191 -16.82 -1.45 -4.89
CA MET A 191 -17.38 -2.64 -4.24
C MET A 191 -17.90 -2.37 -2.82
N GLN A 192 -17.31 -1.43 -2.09
CA GLN A 192 -17.72 -1.05 -0.74
C GLN A 192 -18.95 -0.15 -0.70
N GLY A 193 -19.37 0.40 -1.84
CA GLY A 193 -20.72 0.96 -2.03
C GLY A 193 -21.15 1.96 -0.96
N LYS A 194 -20.62 3.18 -1.05
CA LYS A 194 -21.43 4.38 -0.79
C LYS A 194 -21.88 4.95 -2.12
#